data_AF-A0A095SKQ9-F1
#
_entry.id   AF-A0A095SKQ9-F1
#
_cell.length_a   1.000
_cell.length_b   1.000
_cell.length_c   1.000
_cell.angle_alpha   90.00
_cell.angle_beta   90.00
_cell.angle_gamma   90.00
#
_symmetry.space_group_name_H-M   'P 1'
#
loop_
_entity.id
_entity.type
_entity.pdbx_description
1 polymer ?
#
loop_
_entity_poly.entity_id
_entity_poly.type
_entity_poly.pdbx_seq_one_letter_code
_entity_poly.pdbx_strand_id
1 'polypeptide(L)'
;MRNLARSVVGCSLMACAVIAQAGDSGYLFCEAEYRSYDDDRFEVYISNVFRVSSIYDSEVSDSYGDFIESRYSPSGTIYDVTCEYYLEDTRRDAEDERSDAIANWGDRDFDVHRVRWSY
;
A
#
# COMPACT_ATOMS: atom_id res chain seq x y z
N MET A 1 -23.59 -12.19 -47.86
CA MET A 1 -22.31 -11.46 -47.95
C MET A 1 -22.36 -10.32 -46.95
N ARG A 2 -21.34 -10.23 -46.08
CA ARG A 2 -20.67 -9.02 -45.52
C ARG A 2 -21.52 -7.78 -45.20
N ASN A 3 -21.36 -7.02 -44.11
CA ASN A 3 -20.50 -7.00 -42.93
C ASN A 3 -20.88 -5.71 -42.17
N LEU A 4 -20.78 -5.74 -40.84
CA LEU A 4 -20.28 -4.67 -39.94
C LEU A 4 -20.95 -3.27 -39.87
N ALA A 5 -21.61 -3.05 -38.74
CA ALA A 5 -21.26 -2.09 -37.67
C ALA A 5 -20.91 -0.61 -37.97
N ARG A 6 -21.59 0.30 -37.25
CA ARG A 6 -21.10 1.54 -36.60
C ARG A 6 -22.28 2.14 -35.80
N SER A 7 -22.33 2.08 -34.46
CA SER A 7 -21.75 3.03 -33.47
C SER A 7 -22.01 4.50 -33.81
N VAL A 8 -22.45 5.42 -32.95
CA VAL A 8 -22.53 5.56 -31.47
C VAL A 8 -23.40 6.81 -31.16
N VAL A 9 -23.54 7.15 -29.88
CA VAL A 9 -23.98 8.41 -29.24
C VAL A 9 -25.38 8.25 -28.63
N GLY A 10 -25.62 8.35 -27.33
CA GLY A 10 -24.81 8.83 -26.21
C GLY A 10 -25.71 8.81 -24.96
N CYS A 11 -25.18 9.31 -23.84
CA CYS A 11 -25.72 9.23 -22.47
C CYS A 11 -25.35 7.89 -21.80
N SER A 12 -24.60 7.89 -20.69
CA SER A 12 -24.97 8.63 -19.49
C SER A 12 -23.75 9.12 -18.71
N LEU A 13 -23.78 10.42 -18.39
CA LEU A 13 -23.32 11.05 -17.16
C LEU A 13 -22.07 10.43 -16.50
N MET A 14 -20.93 11.07 -16.76
CA MET A 14 -19.84 11.15 -15.80
C MET A 14 -20.41 11.64 -14.46
N ALA A 15 -20.68 10.70 -13.57
CA ALA A 15 -20.71 10.93 -12.14
C ALA A 15 -19.44 10.31 -11.54
N CYS A 16 -18.27 10.74 -12.02
CA CYS A 16 -17.07 10.70 -11.17
C CYS A 16 -17.15 11.93 -10.25
N ALA A 17 -18.17 11.92 -9.38
CA ALA A 17 -18.13 12.70 -8.16
C ALA A 17 -17.21 11.94 -7.21
N VAL A 18 -15.90 12.14 -7.34
CA VAL A 18 -15.06 12.15 -6.14
C VAL A 18 -14.85 13.61 -5.83
N ILE A 19 -15.80 14.10 -5.06
CA ILE A 19 -15.75 15.39 -4.39
C ILE A 19 -14.45 15.37 -3.59
N ALA A 20 -13.65 16.44 -3.68
CA ALA A 20 -12.56 16.67 -2.74
C ALA A 20 -13.13 16.55 -1.30
N GLN A 21 -12.80 15.49 -0.57
CA GLN A 21 -13.26 15.32 0.80
C GLN A 21 -12.18 15.86 1.74
N ALA A 22 -12.60 16.83 2.56
CA ALA A 22 -11.86 17.32 3.71
C ALA A 22 -11.28 16.13 4.51
N GLY A 23 -10.08 16.31 5.08
CA GLY A 23 -9.25 15.23 5.64
C GLY A 23 -10.03 14.24 6.50
N ASP A 24 -10.44 13.14 5.88
CA ASP A 24 -11.03 12.01 6.57
C ASP A 24 -9.88 11.30 7.28
N SER A 25 -9.99 11.15 8.60
CA SER A 25 -9.11 10.28 9.36
C SER A 25 -9.33 8.83 8.94
N GLY A 26 -8.29 8.02 9.10
CA GLY A 26 -8.36 6.62 8.75
C GLY A 26 -7.22 5.83 9.34
N TYR A 27 -7.05 4.63 8.82
CA TYR A 27 -5.98 3.72 9.19
C TYR A 27 -5.14 3.36 7.97
N LEU A 28 -3.84 3.21 8.20
CA LEU A 28 -2.87 2.74 7.22
C LEU A 28 -2.10 1.55 7.78
N PHE A 29 -1.60 0.70 6.89
CA PHE A 29 -0.35 -0.02 7.10
C PHE A 29 0.53 0.16 5.86
N CYS A 30 1.84 0.06 6.04
CA CYS A 30 2.80 0.21 4.95
C CYS A 30 3.68 -1.04 4.83
N GLU A 31 4.12 -1.30 3.60
CA GLU A 31 4.97 -2.39 3.19
C GLU A 31 6.17 -1.80 2.45
N ALA A 32 7.37 -2.18 2.85
CA ALA A 32 8.59 -1.78 2.16
C ALA A 32 9.29 -3.04 1.66
N GLU A 33 9.35 -3.19 0.34
CA GLU A 33 9.99 -4.31 -0.33
C GLU A 33 11.46 -3.98 -0.60
N TYR A 34 12.36 -4.84 -0.15
CA TYR A 34 13.80 -4.74 -0.40
C TYR A 34 14.28 -5.94 -1.19
N ARG A 35 15.08 -5.66 -2.21
CA ARG A 35 15.69 -6.69 -3.05
C ARG A 35 17.20 -6.55 -3.06
N SER A 36 17.90 -7.64 -2.81
CA SER A 36 19.34 -7.74 -3.04
C SER A 36 19.61 -8.41 -4.39
N TYR A 37 20.42 -7.77 -5.24
CA TYR A 37 20.82 -8.32 -6.54
C TYR A 37 21.93 -9.37 -6.42
N ASP A 38 22.63 -9.42 -5.29
CA ASP A 38 23.82 -10.24 -5.11
C ASP A 38 23.55 -11.60 -4.43
N ASP A 39 22.54 -11.66 -3.55
CA ASP A 39 22.31 -12.84 -2.69
C ASP A 39 20.92 -13.48 -2.85
N ASP A 40 20.13 -13.06 -3.85
CA ASP A 40 18.71 -13.46 -4.03
C ASP A 40 17.88 -13.31 -2.72
N ARG A 41 18.30 -12.37 -1.85
CA ARG A 41 17.64 -12.08 -0.58
C ARG A 41 16.57 -11.03 -0.80
N PHE A 42 15.35 -11.41 -0.44
CA PHE A 42 14.17 -10.56 -0.56
C PHE A 42 13.56 -10.37 0.82
N GLU A 43 13.58 -9.13 1.30
CA GLU A 43 13.04 -8.76 2.61
C GLU A 43 11.81 -7.90 2.40
N VAL A 44 10.80 -8.05 3.25
CA VAL A 44 9.67 -7.12 3.30
C VAL A 44 9.40 -6.68 4.73
N TYR A 45 9.22 -5.38 4.92
CA TYR A 45 8.94 -4.78 6.22
C TYR A 45 7.51 -4.26 6.25
N ILE A 46 6.67 -4.86 7.10
CA ILE A 46 5.24 -4.57 7.19
C ILE A 46 4.93 -3.93 8.53
N SER A 47 4.47 -2.67 8.52
CA SER A 47 4.16 -1.89 9.73
C SER A 47 2.95 -2.48 10.45
N ASN A 48 2.71 -2.12 11.71
CA ASN A 48 1.38 -2.26 12.31
C ASN A 48 0.36 -1.37 11.59
N VAL A 49 -0.93 -1.63 11.81
CA VAL A 49 -1.99 -0.66 11.47
C VAL A 49 -1.86 0.56 12.39
N PHE A 50 -1.86 1.77 11.84
CA PHE A 50 -1.77 3.03 12.58
C PHE A 50 -2.79 4.04 12.06
N ARG A 51 -3.21 4.99 12.92
CA ARG A 51 -4.21 6.02 12.57
C ARG A 51 -3.52 7.22 11.92
N VAL A 52 -4.15 7.80 10.91
CA VAL A 52 -3.75 9.08 10.30
C VAL A 52 -4.90 10.08 10.37
N SER A 53 -4.57 11.36 10.46
CA SER A 53 -5.54 12.46 10.55
C SER A 53 -6.06 12.96 9.21
N SER A 54 -5.45 12.54 8.10
CA SER A 54 -5.86 12.92 6.76
C SER A 54 -5.44 11.87 5.73
N ILE A 55 -6.19 11.80 4.64
CA ILE A 55 -5.89 10.94 3.49
C ILE A 55 -4.51 11.29 2.90
N TYR A 56 -3.80 10.21 2.63
CA TYR A 56 -2.44 10.01 2.14
C TYR A 56 -1.83 11.05 1.16
N ASP A 57 -0.55 11.35 1.38
CA ASP A 57 0.41 11.93 0.42
C ASP A 57 1.68 11.04 0.43
N SER A 58 2.46 11.10 -0.65
CA SER A 58 3.80 10.51 -0.85
C SER A 58 4.76 10.66 0.35
N GLU A 59 4.54 11.67 1.20
CA GLU A 59 5.29 11.91 2.44
C GLU A 59 5.25 10.73 3.43
N VAL A 60 4.13 9.98 3.51
CA VAL A 60 4.01 8.84 4.43
C VAL A 60 4.87 7.66 3.97
N SER A 61 4.85 7.36 2.67
CA SER A 61 5.64 6.28 2.05
C SER A 61 7.13 6.55 2.20
N ASP A 62 7.54 7.76 1.85
CA ASP A 62 8.94 8.20 1.95
C ASP A 62 9.41 8.13 3.41
N SER A 63 8.61 8.65 4.35
CA SER A 63 8.92 8.58 5.78
C SER A 63 8.99 7.16 6.31
N TYR A 64 8.19 6.23 5.78
CA TYR A 64 8.26 4.83 6.17
C TYR A 64 9.53 4.17 5.64
N GLY A 65 9.89 4.42 4.38
CA GLY A 65 11.15 3.97 3.78
C GLY A 65 12.35 4.41 4.60
N ASP A 66 12.46 5.72 4.89
CA ASP A 66 13.53 6.31 5.70
C ASP A 66 13.63 5.68 7.11
N PHE A 67 12.48 5.40 7.73
CA PHE A 67 12.44 4.73 9.02
C PHE A 67 13.01 3.31 8.95
N ILE A 68 12.68 2.54 7.91
CA ILE A 68 13.22 1.17 7.75
C ILE A 68 14.72 1.20 7.50
N GLU A 69 15.20 2.04 6.59
CA GLU A 69 16.63 2.17 6.29
C GLU A 69 17.44 2.56 7.53
N SER A 70 16.95 3.54 8.29
CA SER A 70 17.64 4.04 9.49
C SER A 70 17.61 3.07 10.67
N ARG A 71 16.53 2.27 10.82
CA ARG A 71 16.34 1.42 11.99
C ARG A 71 16.84 -0.01 11.82
N TYR A 72 16.70 -0.56 10.63
CA TYR A 72 16.93 -1.97 10.36
C TYR A 72 18.11 -2.22 9.41
N SER A 73 18.49 -1.22 8.60
CA SER A 73 19.60 -1.33 7.64
C SER A 73 19.52 -2.62 6.80
N PRO A 74 18.45 -2.77 6.01
CA PRO A 74 18.17 -4.00 5.25
C PRO A 74 19.31 -4.34 4.28
N SER A 75 19.39 -5.62 3.90
CA SER A 75 20.50 -6.11 3.07
C SER A 75 20.38 -5.76 1.59
N GLY A 76 19.21 -5.30 1.16
CA GLY A 76 18.91 -4.90 -0.22
C GLY A 76 18.68 -3.40 -0.37
N THR A 77 18.35 -3.00 -1.61
CA THR A 77 17.85 -1.65 -1.89
C THR A 77 16.33 -1.65 -1.92
N ILE A 78 15.74 -0.51 -1.56
CA ILE A 78 14.29 -0.34 -1.65
C ILE A 78 13.84 -0.54 -3.10
N TYR A 79 12.90 -1.47 -3.30
CA TYR A 79 12.28 -1.74 -4.59
C TYR A 79 10.95 -1.00 -4.72
N ASP A 80 10.13 -1.06 -3.67
CA ASP A 80 8.85 -0.36 -3.61
C ASP A 80 8.43 -0.09 -2.16
N VAL A 81 7.64 0.97 -1.97
CA VAL A 81 6.95 1.26 -0.71
C VAL A 81 5.49 1.55 -1.00
N THR A 82 4.62 0.68 -0.48
CA THR A 82 3.19 0.83 -0.60
C THR A 82 2.58 1.06 0.77
N CYS A 83 1.53 1.89 0.84
CA CYS A 83 0.71 2.03 2.03
C CYS A 83 -0.75 1.96 1.65
N GLU A 84 -1.50 1.12 2.36
CA GLU A 84 -2.91 0.85 2.07
C GLU A 84 -3.81 1.59 3.05
N TYR A 85 -4.74 2.39 2.51
CA TYR A 85 -5.65 3.25 3.28
C TYR A 85 -7.02 2.64 3.50
N TYR A 86 -7.47 2.76 4.74
CA TYR A 86 -8.76 2.31 5.24
C TYR A 86 -9.47 3.45 5.97
N LEU A 87 -10.78 3.51 5.82
CA LEU A 87 -11.63 4.50 6.48
C LEU A 87 -11.62 4.32 8.01
N GLU A 88 -12.01 5.36 8.75
CA GLU A 88 -11.99 5.37 10.22
C GLU A 88 -12.81 4.26 10.89
N ASP A 89 -13.87 3.77 10.25
CA ASP A 89 -14.69 2.70 10.82
C ASP A 89 -14.24 1.28 10.39
N THR A 90 -13.16 1.17 9.60
CA THR A 90 -12.69 -0.10 8.99
C THR A 90 -11.33 -0.55 9.51
N ARG A 91 -11.02 -0.30 10.79
CA ARG A 91 -9.74 -0.73 11.40
C ARG A 91 -9.52 -2.24 11.35
N ARG A 92 -10.58 -3.03 11.56
CA ARG A 92 -10.49 -4.49 11.53
C ARG A 92 -10.12 -4.98 10.13
N ASP A 93 -10.74 -4.40 9.11
CA ASP A 93 -10.44 -4.73 7.71
C ASP A 93 -8.96 -4.41 7.39
N ALA A 94 -8.42 -3.30 7.92
CA ALA A 94 -6.99 -2.99 7.80
C ALA A 94 -6.09 -4.00 8.53
N GLU A 95 -6.51 -4.51 9.69
CA GLU A 95 -5.77 -5.53 10.45
C GLU A 95 -5.81 -6.90 9.74
N ASP A 96 -6.95 -7.23 9.12
CA ASP A 96 -7.16 -8.45 8.36
C ASP A 96 -6.33 -8.42 7.06
N GLU A 97 -6.42 -7.35 6.26
CA GLU A 97 -5.61 -7.23 5.04
C GLU A 97 -4.11 -7.25 5.34
N ARG A 98 -3.67 -6.54 6.39
CA ARG A 98 -2.28 -6.61 6.82
C ARG A 98 -1.84 -8.05 7.14
N SER A 99 -2.73 -8.83 7.74
CA SER A 99 -2.44 -10.23 8.07
C SER A 99 -2.35 -11.10 6.82
N ASP A 100 -3.20 -10.83 5.84
CA ASP A 100 -3.19 -11.47 4.52
C ASP A 100 -1.94 -11.10 3.72
N ALA A 101 -1.50 -9.83 3.76
CA ALA A 101 -0.26 -9.37 3.15
C ALA A 101 0.96 -10.10 3.75
N ILE A 102 1.03 -10.19 5.09
CA ILE A 102 2.10 -10.94 5.78
C ILE A 102 2.15 -12.40 5.32
N ALA A 103 0.99 -13.05 5.18
CA ALA A 103 0.92 -14.44 4.70
C ALA A 103 1.35 -14.53 3.24
N ASN A 104 0.86 -13.65 2.37
CA ASN A 104 1.17 -13.62 0.95
C ASN A 104 2.68 -13.48 0.68
N TRP A 105 3.34 -12.55 1.37
CA TRP A 105 4.80 -12.39 1.24
C TRP A 105 5.56 -13.60 1.76
N GLY A 106 5.11 -14.20 2.87
CA GLY A 106 5.69 -15.44 3.38
C GLY A 106 5.58 -16.60 2.38
N ASP A 107 4.46 -16.72 1.67
CA ASP A 107 4.25 -17.72 0.62
C ASP A 107 5.10 -17.48 -0.64
N ARG A 108 5.64 -16.27 -0.80
CA ARG A 108 6.52 -15.86 -1.90
C ARG A 108 8.01 -15.99 -1.57
N ASP A 109 8.35 -16.64 -0.46
CA ASP A 109 9.71 -16.82 0.05
C ASP A 109 10.43 -15.50 0.41
N PHE A 110 9.70 -14.46 0.80
CA PHE A 110 10.30 -13.24 1.36
C PHE A 110 10.55 -13.40 2.86
N ASP A 111 11.64 -12.83 3.36
CA ASP A 111 11.87 -12.64 4.79
C ASP A 111 10.94 -11.52 5.30
N VAL A 112 9.87 -11.91 5.98
CA VAL A 112 8.83 -10.99 6.45
C VAL A 112 9.15 -10.43 7.84
N HIS A 113 9.35 -9.11 7.92
CA HIS A 113 9.60 -8.37 9.14
C HIS A 113 8.35 -7.59 9.57
N ARG A 114 7.79 -7.95 10.72
CA ARG A 114 6.66 -7.22 11.32
C ARG A 114 7.20 -6.08 12.17
N VAL A 115 6.87 -4.85 11.81
CA VAL A 115 7.46 -3.65 12.39
C VAL A 115 6.43 -2.84 13.17
N ARG A 116 6.87 -2.18 14.25
CA ARG A 116 6.07 -1.17 14.94
C ARG A 116 6.49 0.23 14.52
N TRP A 117 5.57 0.99 13.96
CA TRP A 117 5.78 2.34 13.43
C TRP A 117 4.52 3.20 13.58
N SER A 118 4.72 4.51 13.63
CA SER A 118 3.69 5.53 13.67
C SER A 118 4.20 6.77 12.93
N TYR A 119 3.34 7.36 12.10
CA TYR A 119 3.59 8.59 11.35
C TYR A 119 3.22 9.84 12.17
#